data_AF-L2GKD1-F1
#
_entry.id   AF-L2GKD1-F1
#
_cell.length_a   1.000
_cell.length_b   1.000
_cell.length_c   1.000
_cell.angle_alpha   90.00
_cell.angle_beta   90.00
_cell.angle_gamma   90.00
#
_symmetry.space_group_name_H-M   'P 1'
#
loop_
_entity.id
_entity.type
_entity.pdbx_description
1 polymer ?
#
loop_
_entity_poly.entity_id
_entity_poly.type
_entity_poly.pdbx_seq_one_letter_code
_entity_poly.pdbx_strand_id
1 'polypeptide(L)'
;MKSNTVHHQPRSIFPKNFRLLSTLYKILASVYSFNQRRGLTLIFIKYVESIEKLFKHRVEMALLEQLNFICNGSIVFTPIRILDEGIKKNTFKIDVKEGFDIDIALFNYYCELYYTWLEENNIQGRICRFHPDFIKEEWRIPPKPFLLEVKVPQIEDDIKQLARDKASTIIERIKERERQRKEQFVHECTVKIDYEAR
;
A
#
# COMPACT_ATOMS: atom_id res chain seq x y z
N MET A 1 23.54 -25.12 33.59
CA MET A 1 22.38 -24.33 33.14
C MET A 1 21.86 -24.98 31.87
N LYS A 2 20.68 -25.58 31.93
CA LYS A 2 20.14 -26.39 30.83
C LYS A 2 19.72 -25.46 29.68
N SER A 3 20.25 -25.76 28.51
CA SER A 3 19.87 -25.18 27.22
C SER A 3 18.36 -25.32 27.00
N ASN A 4 17.65 -24.19 26.92
CA ASN A 4 16.29 -24.15 26.40
C ASN A 4 16.35 -24.41 24.90
N THR A 5 16.30 -25.68 24.52
CA THR A 5 16.01 -26.11 23.14
C THR A 5 14.60 -25.63 22.80
N VAL A 6 14.51 -24.56 22.03
CA VAL A 6 13.29 -24.13 21.35
C VAL A 6 12.89 -25.28 20.43
N HIS A 7 11.91 -26.08 20.85
CA HIS A 7 11.32 -27.09 19.99
C HIS A 7 10.70 -26.36 18.79
N HIS A 8 11.37 -26.39 17.64
CA HIS A 8 10.78 -26.03 16.37
C HIS A 8 9.59 -26.96 16.12
N GLN A 9 8.39 -26.50 16.47
CA GLN A 9 7.17 -27.25 16.17
C GLN A 9 6.94 -27.25 14.65
N PRO A 10 6.51 -28.39 14.07
CA PRO A 10 6.42 -28.54 12.63
C PRO A 10 5.34 -27.63 12.05
N ARG A 11 5.68 -26.93 10.96
CA ARG A 11 4.75 -26.13 10.11
C ARG A 11 3.44 -26.86 9.73
N SER A 12 3.43 -28.19 9.85
CA SER A 12 2.28 -29.06 9.62
C SER A 12 1.08 -28.75 10.52
N ILE A 13 1.28 -28.14 11.70
CA ILE A 13 0.20 -27.88 12.67
C ILE A 13 -0.61 -26.63 12.28
N PHE A 14 -0.03 -25.70 11.53
CA PHE A 14 -0.68 -24.43 11.24
C PHE A 14 -1.85 -24.57 10.24
N PRO A 15 -2.94 -23.81 10.44
CA PRO A 15 -3.96 -23.59 9.42
C PRO A 15 -3.38 -23.04 8.11
N LYS A 16 -4.11 -23.18 6.99
CA LYS A 16 -3.62 -22.78 5.65
C LYS A 16 -3.28 -21.29 5.60
N ASN A 17 -4.14 -20.45 6.17
CA ASN A 17 -3.94 -18.99 6.19
C ASN A 17 -2.70 -18.56 7.00
N PHE A 18 -2.37 -19.25 8.09
CA PHE A 18 -1.17 -18.98 8.88
C PHE A 18 0.10 -19.35 8.08
N ARG A 19 0.07 -20.48 7.35
CA ARG A 19 1.18 -20.87 6.46
C ARG A 19 1.38 -19.87 5.32
N LEU A 20 0.29 -19.35 4.76
CA LEU A 20 0.34 -18.31 3.74
C LEU A 20 1.00 -17.03 4.27
N LEU A 21 0.59 -16.55 5.45
CA LEU A 21 1.20 -15.38 6.08
C LEU A 21 2.68 -15.58 6.42
N SER A 22 3.04 -16.74 6.97
CA SER A 22 4.44 -17.11 7.22
C SER A 22 5.27 -17.08 5.94
N THR A 23 4.73 -17.62 4.85
CA THR A 23 5.39 -17.63 3.54
C THR A 23 5.56 -16.23 2.98
N LEU A 24 4.49 -15.42 3.02
CA LEU A 24 4.51 -14.02 2.57
C LEU A 24 5.57 -13.22 3.34
N TYR A 25 5.60 -13.32 4.67
CA TYR A 25 6.61 -12.65 5.49
C TYR A 25 8.04 -13.02 5.08
N LYS A 26 8.33 -14.31 4.91
CA LYS A 26 9.67 -14.78 4.54
C LYS A 26 10.09 -14.27 3.17
N ILE A 27 9.17 -14.19 2.22
CA ILE A 27 9.42 -13.59 0.92
C ILE A 27 9.72 -12.11 1.07
N LEU A 28 8.90 -11.35 1.80
CA LEU A 28 9.12 -9.93 2.04
C LEU A 28 10.46 -9.67 2.75
N ALA A 29 10.79 -10.44 3.78
CA ALA A 29 12.06 -10.36 4.49
C ALA A 29 13.26 -10.67 3.59
N SER A 30 13.14 -11.68 2.71
CA SER A 30 14.18 -12.03 1.73
C SER A 30 14.38 -10.92 0.69
N VAL A 31 13.28 -10.42 0.11
CA VAL A 31 13.31 -9.32 -0.87
C VAL A 31 13.83 -8.03 -0.23
N TYR A 32 13.44 -7.74 1.01
CA TYR A 32 13.97 -6.60 1.77
C TYR A 32 15.47 -6.73 2.00
N SER A 33 15.93 -7.88 2.51
CA SER A 33 17.36 -8.14 2.75
C SER A 33 18.19 -8.02 1.47
N PHE A 34 17.66 -8.52 0.35
CA PHE A 34 18.30 -8.41 -0.96
C PHE A 34 18.44 -6.95 -1.43
N ASN A 35 17.42 -6.12 -1.23
CA ASN A 35 17.44 -4.71 -1.60
C ASN A 35 18.36 -3.89 -0.67
N GLN A 36 18.33 -4.16 0.64
CA GLN A 36 19.19 -3.50 1.62
C GLN A 36 20.68 -3.69 1.32
N ARG A 37 21.08 -4.91 0.91
CA ARG A 37 22.47 -5.19 0.47
C ARG A 37 22.93 -4.33 -0.72
N ARG A 38 22.00 -3.74 -1.47
CA ARG A 38 22.25 -2.87 -2.63
C ARG A 38 21.98 -1.39 -2.34
N GLY A 39 21.66 -1.04 -1.09
CA GLY A 39 21.26 0.32 -0.72
C GLY A 39 19.92 0.77 -1.32
N LEU A 40 19.08 -0.18 -1.74
CA LEU A 40 17.77 0.09 -2.34
C LEU A 40 16.66 0.02 -1.28
N THR A 41 15.66 0.90 -1.43
CA THR A 41 14.46 0.88 -0.60
C THR A 41 13.40 -0.03 -1.22
N LEU A 42 12.77 -0.88 -0.41
CA LEU A 42 11.67 -1.73 -0.85
C LEU A 42 10.35 -0.94 -0.90
N ILE A 43 9.95 -0.52 -2.11
CA ILE A 43 8.68 0.17 -2.38
C ILE A 43 7.71 -0.80 -3.04
N PHE A 44 6.56 -1.06 -2.42
CA PHE A 44 5.68 -2.18 -2.81
C PHE A 44 5.33 -2.20 -4.30
N ILE A 45 4.88 -1.07 -4.87
CA ILE A 45 4.45 -1.03 -6.29
C ILE A 45 5.56 -1.39 -7.28
N LYS A 46 6.84 -1.14 -6.93
CA LYS A 46 7.98 -1.47 -7.81
C LYS A 46 8.33 -2.95 -7.80
N TYR A 47 7.92 -3.67 -6.76
CA TYR A 47 8.30 -5.07 -6.55
C TYR A 47 7.09 -6.01 -6.48
N VAL A 48 5.87 -5.51 -6.62
CA VAL A 48 4.62 -6.29 -6.47
C VAL A 48 4.64 -7.52 -7.38
N GLU A 49 4.95 -7.37 -8.65
CA GLU A 49 4.98 -8.48 -9.62
C GLU A 49 6.04 -9.53 -9.24
N SER A 50 7.20 -9.09 -8.75
CA SER A 50 8.27 -9.99 -8.32
C SER A 50 7.89 -10.74 -7.05
N ILE A 51 7.24 -10.06 -6.10
CA ILE A 51 6.77 -10.65 -4.86
C ILE A 51 5.66 -11.67 -5.17
N GLU A 52 4.68 -11.32 -5.99
CA GLU A 52 3.58 -12.21 -6.39
C GLU A 52 4.08 -13.43 -7.16
N LYS A 53 5.10 -13.26 -8.01
CA LYS A 53 5.74 -14.38 -8.71
C LYS A 53 6.42 -15.37 -7.75
N LEU A 54 7.07 -14.86 -6.70
CA LEU A 54 7.68 -15.70 -5.66
C LEU A 54 6.61 -16.34 -4.75
N PHE A 55 5.56 -15.59 -4.46
CA PHE A 55 4.48 -16.01 -3.58
C PHE A 55 3.51 -16.99 -4.25
N LYS A 56 3.43 -16.99 -5.58
CA LYS A 56 2.48 -17.77 -6.41
C LYS A 56 1.01 -17.45 -6.15
N HIS A 57 0.74 -16.36 -5.45
CA HIS A 57 -0.59 -15.84 -5.16
C HIS A 57 -0.57 -14.32 -5.30
N ARG A 58 -1.75 -13.74 -5.54
CA ARG A 58 -1.92 -12.29 -5.51
C ARG A 58 -1.75 -11.79 -4.07
N VAL A 59 -1.05 -10.67 -3.91
CA VAL A 59 -0.89 -10.05 -2.58
C VAL A 59 -2.03 -9.07 -2.37
N GLU A 60 -3.02 -9.50 -1.60
CA GLU A 60 -4.15 -8.67 -1.19
C GLU A 60 -3.80 -7.77 -0.01
N MET A 61 -4.44 -6.59 0.07
CA MET A 61 -4.22 -5.66 1.18
C MET A 61 -4.58 -6.28 2.53
N ALA A 62 -5.67 -7.07 2.57
CA ALA A 62 -6.10 -7.78 3.77
C ALA A 62 -4.99 -8.70 4.34
N LEU A 63 -4.23 -9.37 3.48
CA LEU A 63 -3.10 -10.21 3.92
C LEU A 63 -1.97 -9.39 4.53
N LEU A 64 -1.67 -8.21 3.97
CA LEU A 64 -0.65 -7.30 4.51
C LEU A 64 -1.08 -6.71 5.86
N GLU A 65 -2.36 -6.40 6.03
CA GLU A 65 -2.90 -5.89 7.29
C GLU A 65 -2.93 -6.96 8.38
N GLN A 66 -3.28 -8.21 8.03
CA GLN A 66 -3.14 -9.36 8.94
C GLN A 66 -1.68 -9.59 9.33
N LEU A 67 -0.77 -9.45 8.36
CA LEU A 67 0.65 -9.57 8.63
C LEU A 67 1.13 -8.45 9.56
N ASN A 68 0.67 -7.21 9.35
CA ASN A 68 0.97 -6.07 10.21
C ASN A 68 0.48 -6.28 11.65
N PHE A 69 -0.66 -6.94 11.82
CA PHE A 69 -1.18 -7.32 13.13
C PHE A 69 -0.24 -8.30 13.84
N ILE A 70 0.08 -9.43 13.20
CA ILE A 70 0.90 -10.50 13.80
C ILE A 70 2.34 -10.05 14.08
N CYS A 71 2.95 -9.33 13.15
CA CYS A 71 4.35 -8.90 13.28
C CYS A 71 4.55 -7.79 14.31
N ASN A 72 3.47 -7.10 14.71
CA ASN A 72 3.45 -6.02 15.69
C ASN A 72 4.67 -5.08 15.64
N GLY A 73 4.93 -4.49 14.48
CA GLY A 73 6.04 -3.54 14.26
C GLY A 73 7.37 -4.16 13.83
N SER A 74 7.47 -5.49 13.74
CA SER A 74 8.64 -6.16 13.14
C SER A 74 8.68 -6.05 11.62
N ILE A 75 7.51 -5.88 11.00
CA ILE A 75 7.37 -5.33 9.65
C ILE A 75 6.67 -3.98 9.78
N VAL A 76 7.19 -2.97 9.11
CA VAL A 76 6.64 -1.61 9.13
C VAL A 76 6.29 -1.24 7.71
N PHE A 77 5.02 -0.90 7.51
CA PHE A 77 4.51 -0.38 6.26
C PHE A 77 4.36 1.13 6.41
N THR A 78 5.18 1.90 5.69
CA THR A 78 5.16 3.37 5.75
C THR A 78 4.48 3.90 4.48
N PRO A 79 3.31 4.55 4.58
CA PRO A 79 2.65 5.14 3.42
C PRO A 79 3.51 6.21 2.75
N ILE A 80 3.62 6.17 1.43
CA ILE A 80 4.37 7.15 0.63
C ILE A 80 3.62 7.50 -0.65
N ARG A 81 3.95 8.65 -1.24
CA ARG A 81 3.49 9.05 -2.57
C ARG A 81 4.67 9.08 -3.52
N ILE A 82 4.56 8.36 -4.63
CA ILE A 82 5.61 8.35 -5.65
C ILE A 82 5.05 8.76 -7.00
N LEU A 83 5.91 9.34 -7.83
CA LEU A 83 5.64 9.52 -9.25
C LEU A 83 6.09 8.25 -9.97
N ASP A 84 5.14 7.55 -10.56
CA ASP A 84 5.35 6.29 -11.26
C ASP A 84 4.73 6.42 -12.66
N GLU A 85 5.57 6.32 -13.70
CA GLU A 85 5.13 6.45 -15.11
C GLU A 85 4.41 7.79 -15.40
N GLY A 86 4.83 8.86 -14.72
CA GLY A 86 4.21 10.19 -14.84
C GLY A 86 2.91 10.38 -14.05
N ILE A 87 2.43 9.34 -13.36
CA ILE A 87 1.22 9.38 -12.53
C ILE A 87 1.61 9.34 -11.05
N LYS A 88 1.04 10.24 -10.24
CA LYS A 88 1.20 10.18 -8.78
C LYS A 88 0.39 9.01 -8.23
N LYS A 89 1.06 8.01 -7.64
CA LYS A 89 0.43 6.84 -7.03
C LYS A 89 0.70 6.83 -5.52
N ASN A 90 -0.35 6.55 -4.74
CA ASN A 90 -0.21 6.24 -3.32
C ASN A 90 0.32 4.79 -3.20
N THR A 91 1.39 4.60 -2.45
CA THR A 91 1.97 3.27 -2.19
C THR A 91 2.57 3.26 -0.79
N PHE A 92 3.40 2.28 -0.46
CA PHE A 92 4.07 2.19 0.82
C PHE A 92 5.46 1.58 0.69
N LYS A 93 6.35 2.03 1.57
CA LYS A 93 7.65 1.43 1.83
C LYS A 93 7.49 0.29 2.82
N ILE A 94 8.24 -0.79 2.63
CA ILE A 94 8.28 -1.94 3.53
C ILE A 94 9.65 -1.98 4.20
N ASP A 95 9.65 -1.92 5.53
CA ASP A 95 10.83 -2.12 6.36
C ASP A 95 10.67 -3.37 7.22
N VAL A 96 11.71 -4.20 7.30
CA VAL A 96 11.70 -5.44 8.09
C VAL A 96 12.79 -5.37 9.14
N LYS A 97 12.44 -5.64 10.39
CA LYS A 97 13.38 -5.70 11.51
C LYS A 97 14.10 -7.05 11.52
N GLU A 98 15.42 -7.01 11.72
CA GLU A 98 16.23 -8.22 11.79
C GLU A 98 15.92 -9.07 13.04
N GLY A 99 16.06 -10.39 12.91
CA GLY A 99 15.92 -11.34 14.01
C GLY A 99 14.48 -11.71 14.40
N PHE A 100 13.46 -11.21 13.69
CA PHE A 100 12.07 -11.59 13.97
C PHE A 100 11.69 -12.93 13.32
N ASP A 101 11.19 -13.86 14.14
CA ASP A 101 10.69 -15.16 13.70
C ASP A 101 9.15 -15.16 13.64
N ILE A 102 8.62 -15.10 12.42
CA ILE A 102 7.18 -15.12 12.15
C ILE A 102 6.52 -16.43 12.59
N ASP A 103 7.23 -17.56 12.55
CA ASP A 103 6.64 -18.85 12.89
C ASP A 103 6.36 -18.91 14.40
N ILE A 104 7.25 -18.33 15.23
CA ILE A 104 7.05 -18.20 16.68
C ILE A 104 5.89 -17.24 16.97
N ALA A 105 5.84 -16.08 16.31
CA ALA A 105 4.77 -15.11 16.52
C ALA A 105 3.38 -15.69 16.16
N LEU A 106 3.28 -16.39 15.02
CA LEU A 106 2.07 -17.08 14.62
C LEU A 106 1.69 -18.20 15.58
N PHE A 107 2.67 -18.95 16.10
CA PHE A 107 2.43 -19.99 17.10
C PHE A 107 1.84 -19.43 18.38
N ASN A 108 2.44 -18.36 18.91
CA ASN A 108 1.97 -17.72 20.13
C ASN A 108 0.53 -17.21 19.97
N TYR A 109 0.23 -16.55 18.85
CA TYR A 109 -1.13 -16.11 18.54
C TYR A 109 -2.11 -17.28 18.40
N TYR A 110 -1.68 -18.39 17.78
CA TYR A 110 -2.50 -19.60 17.67
C TYR A 110 -2.79 -20.24 19.03
N CYS A 111 -1.83 -20.19 19.95
CA CYS A 111 -2.03 -20.62 21.35
C CYS A 111 -3.00 -19.72 22.10
N GLU A 112 -2.93 -18.40 21.92
CA GLU A 112 -3.90 -17.46 22.50
C GLU A 112 -5.33 -17.76 22.05
N LEU A 113 -5.53 -17.97 20.74
CA LEU A 113 -6.83 -18.39 20.20
C LEU A 113 -7.32 -19.70 20.83
N TYR A 114 -6.42 -20.64 21.09
CA TYR A 114 -6.76 -21.92 21.72
C TYR A 114 -7.20 -21.75 23.16
N TYR A 115 -6.51 -20.91 23.94
CA TYR A 115 -6.91 -20.62 25.32
C TYR A 115 -8.28 -19.97 25.38
N THR A 116 -8.56 -18.98 24.52
CA THR A 116 -9.89 -18.38 24.42
C THR A 116 -10.95 -19.42 24.07
N TRP A 117 -10.66 -20.32 23.11
CA TRP A 117 -11.59 -21.40 22.76
C TRP A 117 -11.83 -22.38 23.91
N LEU A 118 -10.80 -22.72 24.70
CA LEU A 118 -10.96 -23.58 25.88
C LEU A 118 -11.86 -22.94 26.94
N GLU A 119 -11.69 -21.65 27.20
CA GLU A 119 -12.53 -20.88 28.13
C GLU A 119 -13.98 -20.83 27.66
N GLU A 120 -14.22 -20.53 26.38
CA GLU A 120 -15.56 -20.50 25.79
C GLU A 120 -16.29 -21.86 25.86
N ASN A 121 -15.55 -22.96 25.82
CA ASN A 121 -16.10 -24.32 25.86
C ASN A 121 -16.05 -24.96 27.27
N ASN A 122 -15.64 -24.22 28.31
CA ASN A 122 -15.49 -24.71 29.69
C ASN A 122 -14.59 -25.97 29.81
N ILE A 123 -13.57 -26.10 28.96
CA ILE A 123 -12.68 -27.27 28.96
C ILE A 123 -11.46 -26.96 29.84
N GLN A 124 -11.27 -27.72 30.91
CA GLN A 124 -10.09 -27.60 31.76
C GLN A 124 -8.91 -28.41 31.19
N GLY A 125 -7.83 -27.73 30.81
CA GLY A 125 -6.62 -28.39 30.32
C GLY A 125 -5.46 -27.43 30.10
N ARG A 126 -4.24 -27.97 30.10
CA ARG A 126 -3.02 -27.26 29.66
C ARG A 126 -2.62 -27.74 28.26
N ILE A 127 -1.94 -26.88 27.50
CA ILE A 127 -1.45 -27.20 26.16
C ILE A 127 -0.39 -28.31 26.25
N CYS A 128 -0.82 -29.54 25.94
CA CYS A 128 0.07 -30.64 25.54
C CYS A 128 -0.16 -31.00 24.07
N ARG A 129 -1.42 -30.91 23.60
CA ARG A 129 -1.86 -31.06 22.19
C ARG A 129 -3.11 -30.21 21.98
N PHE A 130 -3.32 -29.69 20.78
CA PHE A 130 -4.55 -28.99 20.42
C PHE A 130 -5.73 -29.96 20.35
N HIS A 131 -6.89 -29.51 20.80
CA HIS A 131 -8.13 -30.29 20.69
C HIS A 131 -8.50 -30.50 19.22
N PRO A 132 -8.96 -31.69 18.79
CA PRO A 132 -9.35 -31.93 17.39
C PRO A 132 -10.37 -30.90 16.87
N ASP A 133 -11.40 -30.58 17.67
CA ASP A 133 -12.44 -29.62 17.30
C ASP A 133 -11.95 -28.16 17.20
N PHE A 134 -10.78 -27.87 17.75
CA PHE A 134 -10.12 -26.58 17.59
C PHE A 134 -9.37 -26.46 16.25
N ILE A 135 -8.92 -27.58 15.69
CA ILE A 135 -8.14 -27.59 14.45
C ILE A 135 -9.08 -27.28 13.28
N LYS A 136 -9.16 -25.99 12.94
CA LYS A 136 -9.91 -25.46 11.80
C LYS A 136 -8.96 -25.17 10.64
N GLU A 137 -9.47 -25.29 9.41
CA GLU A 137 -8.69 -24.94 8.21
C GLU A 137 -8.33 -23.46 8.16
N GLU A 138 -9.20 -22.59 8.69
CA GLU A 138 -9.05 -21.14 8.68
C GLU A 138 -9.46 -20.51 10.00
N TRP A 139 -8.56 -19.70 10.56
CA TRP A 139 -8.83 -18.85 11.72
C TRP A 139 -8.80 -17.39 11.31
N ARG A 140 -9.74 -16.58 11.81
CA ARG A 140 -9.75 -15.15 11.51
C ARG A 140 -8.63 -14.45 12.27
N ILE A 141 -7.72 -13.83 11.52
CA ILE A 141 -6.72 -12.90 12.05
C ILE A 141 -7.27 -11.49 11.83
N PRO A 142 -7.37 -10.65 12.87
CA PRO A 142 -7.84 -9.29 12.72
C PRO A 142 -6.86 -8.48 11.88
N PRO A 143 -7.35 -7.62 10.96
CA PRO A 143 -6.48 -6.73 10.21
C PRO A 143 -5.98 -5.59 11.10
N LYS A 144 -4.74 -5.16 10.89
CA LYS A 144 -4.21 -3.89 11.42
C LYS A 144 -3.91 -2.95 10.24
N PRO A 145 -4.85 -2.05 9.89
CA PRO A 145 -4.66 -1.09 8.81
C PRO A 145 -3.43 -0.22 9.05
N PHE A 146 -2.68 0.05 7.97
CA PHE A 146 -1.51 0.93 7.99
C PHE A 146 -1.58 2.04 6.93
N LEU A 147 -2.43 1.87 5.92
CA LEU A 147 -2.82 2.96 5.04
C LEU A 147 -3.90 3.75 5.78
N LEU A 148 -3.55 4.94 6.26
CA LEU A 148 -4.58 5.90 6.63
C LEU A 148 -5.34 6.22 5.34
N GLU A 149 -6.67 6.08 5.36
CA GLU A 149 -7.53 6.69 4.35
C GLU A 149 -7.25 8.20 4.41
N VAL A 150 -6.32 8.66 3.58
CA VAL A 150 -6.17 10.09 3.36
C VAL A 150 -7.43 10.48 2.63
N LYS A 151 -8.42 11.02 3.36
CA LYS A 151 -9.45 11.86 2.77
C LYS A 151 -8.70 12.87 1.92
N VAL A 152 -8.71 12.68 0.60
CA VAL A 152 -8.08 13.61 -0.32
C VAL A 152 -8.78 14.93 -0.05
N PRO A 153 -8.09 15.96 0.49
CA PRO A 153 -8.75 17.23 0.64
C PRO A 153 -9.09 17.73 -0.78
N GLN A 154 -10.32 18.16 -1.00
CA GLN A 154 -10.85 18.67 -2.28
C GLN A 154 -10.00 19.78 -2.92
N ILE A 155 -9.01 20.29 -2.18
CA ILE A 155 -7.98 21.25 -2.57
C ILE A 155 -7.32 20.92 -3.93
N GLU A 156 -7.05 19.64 -4.27
CA GLU A 156 -6.41 19.31 -5.56
C GLU A 156 -7.33 19.52 -6.77
N ASP A 157 -8.65 19.35 -6.60
CA ASP A 157 -9.63 19.62 -7.66
C ASP A 157 -9.94 21.12 -7.76
N ASP A 158 -9.99 21.83 -6.63
CA ASP A 158 -10.15 23.28 -6.59
C ASP A 158 -8.99 24.02 -7.28
N ILE A 159 -7.75 23.56 -7.07
CA ILE A 159 -6.55 24.15 -7.72
C ILE A 159 -6.58 23.90 -9.24
N LYS A 160 -7.02 22.71 -9.68
CA LYS A 160 -7.15 22.40 -11.11
C LYS A 160 -8.25 23.21 -11.77
N GLN A 161 -9.37 23.42 -11.07
CA GLN A 161 -10.48 24.22 -11.57
C GLN A 161 -10.07 25.70 -11.69
N LEU A 162 -9.40 26.25 -10.67
CA LEU A 162 -8.86 27.61 -10.70
C LEU A 162 -7.84 27.81 -11.84
N ALA A 163 -7.00 26.82 -12.11
CA ALA A 163 -6.05 26.87 -13.23
C ALA A 163 -6.75 26.87 -14.60
N ARG A 164 -7.83 26.09 -14.75
CA ARG A 164 -8.66 26.07 -15.96
C ARG A 164 -9.38 27.40 -16.19
N ASP A 165 -9.95 27.98 -15.13
CA ASP A 165 -10.66 29.27 -15.20
C ASP A 165 -9.72 30.43 -15.54
N LYS A 166 -8.49 30.40 -15.02
CA LYS A 166 -7.46 31.39 -15.41
C LYS A 166 -7.04 31.22 -16.87
N ALA A 167 -6.89 29.98 -17.35
CA ALA A 167 -6.51 29.71 -18.73
C ALA A 167 -7.59 30.14 -19.73
N SER A 168 -8.88 29.88 -19.43
CA SER A 168 -10.00 30.34 -20.27
C SER A 168 -10.06 31.86 -20.35
N THR A 169 -9.90 32.54 -19.21
CA THR A 169 -9.86 34.01 -19.13
C THR A 169 -8.73 34.62 -19.98
N ILE A 170 -7.55 34.00 -19.99
CA ILE A 170 -6.41 34.45 -20.81
C ILE A 170 -6.72 34.27 -22.30
N ILE A 171 -7.30 33.14 -22.70
CA ILE A 171 -7.65 32.86 -24.10
C ILE A 171 -8.68 33.86 -24.61
N GLU A 172 -9.70 34.18 -23.79
CA GLU A 172 -10.71 35.19 -24.15
C GLU A 172 -10.08 36.58 -24.35
N ARG A 173 -9.16 36.99 -23.47
CA ARG A 173 -8.43 38.26 -23.63
C ARG A 173 -7.57 38.30 -24.89
N ILE A 174 -6.96 37.17 -25.27
CA ILE A 174 -6.18 37.07 -26.51
C ILE A 174 -7.11 37.19 -27.73
N LYS A 175 -8.25 36.49 -27.72
CA LYS A 175 -9.26 36.58 -28.80
C LYS A 175 -9.80 37.99 -28.98
N GLU A 176 -10.09 38.68 -27.88
CA GLU A 176 -10.58 40.07 -27.91
C GLU A 176 -9.54 41.03 -28.50
N ARG A 177 -8.27 40.91 -28.09
CA ARG A 177 -7.17 41.70 -28.67
C ARG A 177 -6.97 41.42 -30.15
N GLU A 178 -7.06 40.17 -30.58
CA GLU A 178 -6.99 39.82 -32.00
C GLU A 178 -8.18 40.39 -32.80
N ARG A 179 -9.39 40.41 -32.23
CA ARG A 179 -10.55 41.06 -32.87
C ARG A 179 -10.31 42.56 -33.07
N GLN A 180 -9.86 43.25 -32.02
CA GLN A 180 -9.56 44.69 -32.08
C GLN A 180 -8.47 45.02 -33.09
N ARG A 181 -7.41 44.19 -33.19
CA ARG A 181 -6.37 44.38 -34.23
C ARG A 181 -6.92 44.21 -35.65
N LYS A 182 -7.81 43.24 -35.86
CA LYS A 182 -8.47 43.05 -37.17
C LYS A 182 -9.36 44.23 -37.53
N GLU A 183 -10.16 44.71 -36.57
CA GLU A 183 -11.01 45.90 -36.75
C GLU A 183 -10.17 47.15 -37.04
N GLN A 184 -9.07 47.37 -36.31
CA GLN A 184 -8.12 48.46 -36.56
C GLN A 184 -7.45 48.36 -37.92
N PHE A 185 -6.99 47.17 -38.32
CA PHE A 185 -6.38 46.95 -39.62
C PHE A 185 -7.36 47.24 -40.77
N VAL A 186 -8.60 46.76 -40.67
CA VAL A 186 -9.64 47.05 -41.66
C VAL A 186 -9.91 48.56 -41.74
N HIS A 187 -10.01 49.24 -40.60
CA HIS A 187 -10.21 50.68 -40.55
C HIS A 187 -9.04 51.47 -41.17
N GLU A 188 -7.80 51.11 -40.87
CA GLU A 188 -6.60 51.73 -41.46
C GLU A 188 -6.52 51.49 -42.97
N CYS A 189 -6.90 50.30 -43.45
CA CYS A 189 -6.98 50.00 -44.88
C CYS A 189 -8.06 50.82 -45.58
N THR A 190 -9.26 50.97 -45.00
CA THR A 190 -10.32 51.79 -45.60
C THR A 190 -9.96 53.27 -45.62
N VAL A 191 -9.34 53.79 -44.55
CA VAL A 191 -8.90 55.20 -44.50
C VAL A 191 -7.81 55.48 -45.53
N LYS A 192 -6.86 54.56 -45.77
CA LYS A 192 -5.83 54.74 -46.81
C LYS A 192 -6.40 54.79 -48.23
N ILE A 193 -7.38 53.93 -48.53
CA ILE A 193 -8.04 53.90 -49.85
C ILE A 193 -8.76 55.23 -50.14
N ASP A 194 -9.39 55.85 -49.13
CA ASP A 194 -10.09 57.13 -49.29
C ASP A 194 -9.15 58.33 -49.56
N TYR A 195 -7.89 58.26 -49.11
CA TYR A 195 -6.89 59.30 -49.37
C TYR A 195 -6.12 59.11 -50.69
N GLU A 196 -6.05 57.90 -51.23
CA GLU A 196 -5.44 57.59 -52.54
C GLU A 196 -6.41 57.77 -53.72
N ALA A 197 -7.71 58.00 -53.45
CA ALA A 197 -8.76 58.21 -54.45
C ALA A 197 -9.06 59.70 -54.75
N ARG A 198 -8.20 60.64 -54.33
CA ARG A 198 -8.22 62.07 -54.71
C ARG A 198 -7.00 62.42 -55.54
#